data_AF-A0A963EVM7-F1
#
_entry.id   AF-A0A963EVM7-F1
#
_cell.length_a   1.000
_cell.length_b   1.000
_cell.length_c   1.000
_cell.angle_alpha   90.00
_cell.angle_beta   90.00
_cell.angle_gamma   90.00
#
_symmetry.space_group_name_H-M   'P 1'
#
loop_
_entity.id
_entity.type
_entity.pdbx_description
1 polymer ?
#
loop_
_entity_poly.entity_id
_entity_poly.type
_entity_poly.pdbx_seq_one_letter_code
_entity_poly.pdbx_strand_id
1 'polypeptide(L)'
;MQIGIRYIGGLVEEAELNDIRTLAKSHSYELEEYDIGGKPFAHGGEFAGFLLFLSPALLEAIATGVISSASYEALKTIIGKIARAVSGKTYTIVRPGNNFKEKNAKFYIKGQKAGLRIEIPSENADAIESAIQAVVEAFKDANK
;
A
#
# COMPACT_ATOMS: atom_id res chain seq x y z
N MET A 1 -5.44 -11.06 11.00
CA MET A 1 -5.27 -9.61 10.77
C MET A 1 -5.28 -9.38 9.27
N GLN A 2 -5.85 -8.29 8.79
CA GLN A 2 -6.09 -8.08 7.35
C GLN A 2 -5.30 -6.89 6.81
N ILE A 3 -4.69 -7.09 5.65
CA ILE A 3 -4.08 -6.06 4.81
C ILE A 3 -4.75 -6.12 3.44
N GLY A 4 -5.17 -4.97 2.93
CA GLY A 4 -5.73 -4.87 1.57
C GLY A 4 -4.72 -4.21 0.65
N ILE A 5 -4.58 -4.68 -0.58
CA ILE A 5 -3.81 -3.99 -1.61
C ILE A 5 -4.73 -3.65 -2.78
N ARG A 6 -4.64 -2.40 -3.24
CA ARG A 6 -5.25 -1.95 -4.49
C ARG A 6 -4.16 -1.53 -5.44
N TYR A 7 -4.13 -2.09 -6.64
CA TYR A 7 -3.06 -1.86 -7.60
C TYR A 7 -3.59 -1.85 -9.03
N ILE A 8 -2.78 -1.34 -9.95
CA ILE A 8 -3.04 -1.38 -11.38
C ILE A 8 -2.41 -2.66 -11.94
N GLY A 9 -3.22 -3.56 -12.50
CA GLY A 9 -2.74 -4.77 -13.17
C GLY A 9 -1.68 -4.47 -14.23
N GLY A 10 -0.63 -5.30 -14.26
CA GLY A 10 0.52 -5.13 -15.16
C GLY A 10 1.58 -4.11 -14.70
N LEU A 11 1.34 -3.38 -13.62
CA LEU A 11 2.35 -2.48 -13.03
C LEU A 11 3.42 -3.23 -12.23
N VAL A 12 2.98 -4.26 -11.50
CA VAL A 12 3.80 -5.15 -10.67
C VAL A 12 3.70 -6.55 -11.28
N GLU A 13 4.83 -7.27 -11.32
CA GLU A 13 4.85 -8.60 -11.93
C GLU A 13 4.12 -9.60 -11.05
N GLU A 14 3.48 -10.60 -11.67
CA GLU A 14 2.72 -11.62 -10.92
C GLU A 14 3.62 -12.41 -9.95
N ALA A 15 4.90 -12.59 -10.31
CA ALA A 15 5.89 -13.20 -9.40
C ALA A 15 6.08 -12.36 -8.13
N GLU A 16 6.16 -11.03 -8.24
CA GLU A 16 6.28 -10.13 -7.09
C GLU A 16 5.01 -10.13 -6.23
N LEU A 17 3.83 -10.18 -6.87
CA LEU A 17 2.54 -10.32 -6.17
C LEU A 17 2.45 -11.64 -5.40
N ASN A 18 2.85 -12.75 -6.02
CA ASN A 18 2.91 -14.06 -5.35
C ASN A 18 3.88 -14.09 -4.17
N ASP A 19 5.00 -13.40 -4.31
CA ASP A 19 5.97 -13.21 -3.26
C ASP A 19 5.39 -12.42 -2.07
N ILE A 20 4.62 -11.36 -2.35
CA ILE A 20 3.90 -10.58 -1.34
C ILE A 20 2.82 -11.43 -0.66
N ARG A 21 2.04 -12.21 -1.42
CA ARG A 21 1.04 -13.18 -0.89
C ARG A 21 1.69 -14.17 0.06
N THR A 22 2.79 -14.77 -0.37
CA THR A 22 3.51 -15.78 0.40
C THR A 22 4.05 -15.19 1.70
N LEU A 23 4.63 -13.98 1.63
CA LEU A 23 5.13 -13.27 2.80
C LEU A 23 4.01 -12.91 3.77
N ALA A 24 2.90 -12.34 3.30
CA ALA A 24 1.73 -12.02 4.12
C ALA A 24 1.19 -13.27 4.83
N LYS A 25 1.02 -14.37 4.09
CA LYS A 25 0.54 -15.65 4.61
C LYS A 25 1.48 -16.24 5.66
N SER A 26 2.80 -16.13 5.45
CA SER A 26 3.80 -16.62 6.41
C SER A 26 3.74 -15.91 7.77
N HIS A 27 3.16 -14.71 7.80
CA HIS A 27 2.98 -13.90 9.00
C HIS A 27 1.51 -13.82 9.45
N SER A 28 0.66 -14.75 9.00
CA SER A 28 -0.77 -14.84 9.37
C SER A 28 -1.58 -13.59 9.04
N TYR A 29 -1.16 -12.84 8.01
CA TYR A 29 -1.95 -11.78 7.42
C TYR A 29 -2.82 -12.35 6.29
N GLU A 30 -4.09 -11.99 6.32
CA GLU A 30 -4.98 -12.16 5.16
C GLU A 30 -4.75 -10.97 4.22
N LEU A 31 -4.38 -11.28 2.97
CA LEU A 31 -4.17 -10.29 1.92
C LEU A 31 -5.42 -10.23 1.04
N GLU A 32 -6.09 -9.09 1.03
CA GLU A 32 -7.15 -8.80 0.07
C GLU A 32 -6.57 -8.04 -1.12
N GLU A 33 -6.90 -8.45 -2.34
CA GLU A 33 -6.33 -7.86 -3.56
C GLU A 33 -7.41 -7.27 -4.45
N TYR A 34 -7.19 -6.04 -4.89
CA TYR A 34 -8.11 -5.29 -5.71
C TYR A 34 -7.35 -4.72 -6.92
N ASP A 35 -7.33 -5.46 -8.02
CA ASP A 35 -6.87 -4.94 -9.31
C ASP A 35 -7.90 -3.94 -9.85
N ILE A 36 -7.49 -2.68 -9.98
CA ILE A 36 -8.31 -1.59 -10.57
C ILE A 36 -8.00 -1.35 -12.04
N GLY A 37 -7.11 -2.13 -12.63
CA GLY A 37 -6.40 -1.85 -13.87
C GLY A 37 -6.62 -2.88 -14.97
N GLY A 38 -7.81 -3.47 -15.11
CA GLY A 38 -8.12 -4.40 -16.21
C GLY A 38 -7.77 -3.89 -17.62
N LYS A 39 -7.60 -2.56 -17.81
CA LYS A 39 -6.87 -1.90 -18.91
C LYS A 39 -6.28 -0.55 -18.39
N PRO A 40 -5.17 -0.02 -18.95
CA PRO A 40 -4.48 1.18 -18.47
C PRO A 40 -5.22 2.49 -18.81
N PHE A 41 -6.46 2.62 -18.36
CA PHE A 41 -7.33 3.78 -18.59
C PHE A 41 -7.90 4.25 -17.24
N ALA A 42 -7.05 4.67 -16.32
CA ALA A 42 -7.51 5.32 -15.08
C ALA A 42 -8.05 6.72 -15.41
N HIS A 43 -9.32 7.00 -15.08
CA HIS A 43 -9.88 8.33 -15.22
C HIS A 43 -9.20 9.29 -14.22
N GLY A 44 -9.08 10.57 -14.57
CA GLY A 44 -8.20 11.56 -13.92
C GLY A 44 -8.39 11.86 -12.43
N GLY A 45 -9.27 11.14 -11.72
CA GLY A 45 -9.43 11.19 -10.26
C GLY A 45 -8.93 9.94 -9.52
N GLU A 46 -8.43 8.92 -10.24
CA GLU A 46 -8.22 7.59 -9.68
C GLU A 46 -6.78 7.32 -9.25
N PHE A 47 -6.69 6.45 -8.26
CA PHE A 47 -5.51 6.01 -7.56
C PHE A 47 -4.34 5.67 -8.52
N ALA A 48 -3.26 6.46 -8.41
CA ALA A 48 -2.11 6.51 -9.30
C ALA A 48 -0.96 5.56 -8.90
N GLY A 49 -1.22 4.27 -8.70
CA GLY A 49 -0.14 3.32 -8.37
C GLY A 49 -0.58 2.11 -7.54
N PHE A 50 0.04 1.92 -6.36
CA PHE A 50 -0.17 0.79 -5.45
C PHE A 50 -0.53 1.27 -4.03
N LEU A 51 -1.69 0.86 -3.50
CA LEU A 51 -2.26 1.33 -2.22
C LEU A 51 -2.34 0.17 -1.27
N LEU A 52 -1.67 0.28 -0.12
CA LEU A 52 -1.87 -0.62 1.00
C LEU A 52 -2.92 -0.04 1.96
N PHE A 53 -3.87 -0.85 2.35
CA PHE A 53 -4.87 -0.60 3.36
C PHE A 53 -4.58 -1.46 4.58
N LEU A 54 -4.51 -0.82 5.74
CA LEU A 54 -4.40 -1.51 7.02
C LEU A 54 -5.79 -1.51 7.67
N SER A 55 -6.27 -2.68 8.10
CA SER A 55 -7.57 -2.77 8.76
C SER A 55 -7.57 -2.01 10.10
N PRO A 56 -8.71 -1.49 10.56
CA PRO A 56 -8.79 -0.82 11.86
C PRO A 56 -8.27 -1.65 13.02
N ALA A 57 -8.58 -2.96 13.05
CA ALA A 57 -8.10 -3.87 14.09
C ALA A 57 -6.57 -4.03 14.08
N LEU A 58 -5.95 -4.07 12.89
CA LEU A 58 -4.49 -4.10 12.76
C LEU A 58 -3.87 -2.79 13.28
N LEU A 59 -4.45 -1.65 12.90
CA LEU A 59 -3.98 -0.34 13.35
C LEU A 59 -4.12 -0.16 14.86
N GLU A 60 -5.24 -0.60 15.44
CA GLU A 60 -5.48 -0.57 16.87
C GLU A 60 -4.49 -1.46 17.63
N ALA A 61 -4.22 -2.66 17.13
CA ALA A 61 -3.21 -3.55 17.70
C ALA A 61 -1.80 -2.94 17.66
N ILE A 62 -1.47 -2.17 16.62
CA ILE A 62 -0.22 -1.41 16.54
C ILE A 62 -0.23 -0.25 17.53
N ALA A 63 -1.30 0.55 17.56
CA ALA A 63 -1.42 1.73 18.41
C ALA A 63 -1.35 1.43 19.91
N THR A 64 -1.88 0.27 20.30
CA THR A 64 -1.91 -0.21 21.69
C THR A 64 -0.69 -1.05 22.06
N GLY A 65 0.23 -1.29 21.12
CA GLY A 65 1.43 -2.12 21.35
C GLY A 65 1.12 -3.60 21.60
N VAL A 66 -0.08 -4.06 21.24
CA VAL A 66 -0.51 -5.46 21.39
C VAL A 66 0.10 -6.34 20.30
N ILE A 67 0.51 -5.74 19.18
CA ILE A 67 1.31 -6.39 18.16
C ILE A 67 2.71 -6.75 18.71
N SER A 68 3.14 -8.00 18.52
CA SER A 68 4.51 -8.40 18.86
C SER A 68 5.54 -7.67 17.99
N SER A 69 6.78 -7.50 18.48
CA SER A 69 7.88 -6.93 17.69
C SER A 69 8.06 -7.67 16.36
N ALA A 70 7.94 -9.00 16.36
CA ALA A 70 8.03 -9.83 15.16
C ALA A 70 6.95 -9.50 14.11
N SER A 71 5.71 -9.27 14.55
CA SER A 71 4.61 -8.88 13.65
C SER A 71 4.80 -7.46 13.10
N TYR A 72 5.34 -6.54 13.91
CA TYR A 72 5.66 -5.18 13.44
C TYR A 72 6.77 -5.19 12.39
N GLU A 73 7.85 -5.95 12.62
CA GLU A 73 8.92 -6.15 11.65
C GLU A 73 8.43 -6.84 10.37
N ALA A 74 7.54 -7.82 10.50
CA ALA A 74 6.90 -8.46 9.36
C ALA A 74 6.12 -7.44 8.50
N LEU A 75 5.33 -6.57 9.14
CA LEU A 75 4.58 -5.53 8.45
C LEU A 75 5.51 -4.54 7.74
N LYS A 76 6.59 -4.09 8.39
CA LYS A 76 7.63 -3.26 7.76
C LYS A 76 8.24 -3.95 6.53
N THR A 77 8.51 -5.24 6.64
CA THR A 77 9.08 -6.05 5.55
C THR A 77 8.13 -6.16 4.37
N ILE A 78 6.84 -6.45 4.61
CA ILE A 78 5.81 -6.51 3.56
C ILE A 78 5.69 -5.16 2.85
N ILE A 79 5.58 -4.07 3.61
CA ILE A 79 5.50 -2.72 3.07
C ILE A 79 6.73 -2.38 2.24
N GLY A 80 7.92 -2.69 2.74
CA GLY A 80 9.17 -2.44 2.02
C GLY A 80 9.28 -3.22 0.73
N LYS A 81 8.82 -4.47 0.71
CA LYS A 81 8.79 -5.28 -0.52
C LYS A 81 7.86 -4.68 -1.56
N ILE A 82 6.67 -4.25 -1.15
CA ILE A 82 5.70 -3.56 -2.03
C ILE A 82 6.28 -2.25 -2.56
N ALA A 83 6.86 -1.42 -1.69
CA ALA A 83 7.44 -0.14 -2.07
C ALA A 83 8.54 -0.31 -3.15
N ARG A 84 9.37 -1.35 -3.03
CA ARG A 84 10.40 -1.67 -4.02
C ARG A 84 9.82 -2.16 -5.34
N ALA A 85 8.79 -3.02 -5.31
CA ALA A 85 8.14 -3.53 -6.52
C ALA A 85 7.51 -2.41 -7.37
N VAL A 86 7.06 -1.33 -6.71
CA VAL A 86 6.43 -0.17 -7.36
C VAL A 86 7.45 0.88 -7.79
N SER A 87 8.64 0.87 -7.18
CA SER A 87 9.72 1.83 -7.45
C SER A 87 10.10 1.88 -8.93
N GLY A 88 10.21 3.10 -9.46
CA GLY A 88 10.67 3.33 -10.83
C GLY A 88 9.74 2.81 -11.93
N LYS A 89 8.60 2.19 -11.58
CA LYS A 89 7.60 1.75 -12.54
C LYS A 89 6.81 2.96 -13.03
N THR A 90 6.47 2.97 -14.32
CA THR A 90 5.62 3.98 -14.93
C THR A 90 4.36 3.36 -15.47
N TYR A 91 3.31 4.17 -15.59
CA TYR A 91 2.06 3.76 -16.20
C TYR A 91 1.53 4.88 -17.09
N THR A 92 0.81 4.50 -18.13
CA THR A 92 0.22 5.43 -19.09
C THR A 92 -1.21 5.77 -18.65
N ILE A 93 -1.52 7.06 -18.59
CA ILE A 93 -2.89 7.55 -18.41
C ILE A 93 -3.40 7.98 -19.77
N VAL A 94 -4.57 7.46 -20.13
CA VAL A 94 -5.32 7.92 -21.30
C VAL A 94 -6.35 8.94 -20.84
N ARG A 95 -6.25 10.15 -21.39
CA ARG A 95 -7.22 11.22 -21.19
C ARG A 95 -8.21 11.29 -22.36
N PRO A 96 -9.40 11.87 -22.17
CA PRO A 96 -10.31 12.19 -23.28
C PRO A 96 -9.57 12.91 -24.42
N GLY A 97 -9.84 12.50 -25.66
CA GLY A 97 -9.18 13.07 -26.85
C GLY A 97 -7.84 12.44 -27.25
N ASN A 98 -7.61 11.15 -26.94
CA ASN A 98 -6.40 10.40 -27.32
C ASN A 98 -5.07 10.98 -26.78
N ASN A 99 -5.12 11.70 -25.67
CA ASN A 99 -3.91 12.23 -25.03
C ASN A 99 -3.34 11.18 -24.08
N PHE A 100 -2.16 10.66 -24.41
CA PHE A 100 -1.40 9.74 -23.55
C PHE A 100 -0.43 10.53 -22.68
N LYS A 101 -0.41 10.26 -21.38
CA LYS A 101 0.58 10.81 -20.46
C LYS A 101 1.16 9.71 -19.59
N GLU A 102 2.47 9.54 -19.65
CA GLU A 102 3.18 8.68 -18.70
C GLU A 102 3.26 9.35 -17.32
N LYS A 103 3.13 8.54 -16.28
CA LYS A 103 3.33 8.94 -14.89
C LYS A 103 4.12 7.88 -14.15
N ASN A 104 4.93 8.34 -13.20
CA ASN A 104 5.57 7.46 -12.23
C ASN A 104 4.51 6.89 -11.30
N ALA A 105 4.56 5.59 -11.09
CA ALA A 105 3.79 4.93 -10.07
C ALA A 105 4.24 5.39 -8.69
N LYS A 106 3.28 5.42 -7.77
CA LYS A 106 3.51 5.84 -6.40
C LYS A 106 2.91 4.83 -5.46
N PHE A 107 3.63 4.56 -4.37
CA PHE A 107 3.18 3.69 -3.30
C PHE A 107 2.59 4.52 -2.17
N TYR A 108 1.46 4.06 -1.65
CA TYR A 108 0.75 4.73 -0.58
C TYR A 108 0.28 3.76 0.50
N ILE A 109 0.24 4.24 1.74
CA ILE A 109 -0.48 3.57 2.83
C ILE A 109 -1.70 4.42 3.22
N LYS A 110 -2.84 3.75 3.42
CA LYS A 110 -4.08 4.38 3.87
C LYS A 110 -4.67 3.70 5.10
N GLY A 111 -5.01 4.51 6.09
CA GLY A 111 -5.86 4.13 7.22
C GLY A 111 -7.33 4.41 6.88
N GLN A 112 -8.19 3.39 6.97
CA GLN A 112 -9.57 3.44 6.47
C GLN A 112 -10.45 4.48 7.19
N LYS A 113 -10.28 4.65 8.52
CA LYS A 113 -11.05 5.62 9.32
C LYS A 113 -10.60 7.08 9.17
N ALA A 114 -9.33 7.33 8.91
CA ALA A 114 -8.76 8.69 8.98
C ALA A 114 -8.69 9.40 7.61
N GLY A 115 -8.93 8.71 6.49
CA GLY A 115 -8.71 9.27 5.16
C GLY A 115 -7.24 9.63 4.86
N LEU A 116 -6.32 9.35 5.80
CA LEU A 116 -4.90 9.68 5.68
C LEU A 116 -4.27 8.82 4.59
N ARG A 117 -3.62 9.50 3.64
CA ARG A 117 -2.85 8.90 2.56
C ARG A 117 -1.42 9.37 2.69
N ILE A 118 -0.51 8.44 2.93
CA ILE A 118 0.93 8.75 3.03
C ILE A 118 1.61 8.19 1.80
N GLU A 119 2.31 9.05 1.07
CA GLU A 119 3.18 8.65 -0.04
C GLU A 119 4.52 8.17 0.52
N ILE A 120 4.98 7.00 0.10
CA ILE A 120 6.24 6.43 0.58
C ILE A 120 7.24 6.43 -0.57
N PRO A 121 8.38 7.14 -0.42
CA PRO A 121 9.51 7.02 -1.32
C PRO A 121 10.04 5.59 -1.35
N SER A 122 10.34 5.10 -2.55
CA SER A 122 10.73 3.73 -2.82
C SER A 122 12.00 3.24 -2.13
N GLU A 123 12.95 4.13 -1.87
CA GLU A 123 14.29 3.80 -1.39
C GLU A 123 14.49 3.94 0.12
N ASN A 124 13.45 4.29 0.89
CA ASN A 124 13.67 4.82 2.23
C ASN A 124 12.98 4.00 3.35
N ALA A 125 13.76 3.17 4.05
CA ALA A 125 13.27 2.34 5.16
C ALA A 125 12.74 3.21 6.32
N ASP A 126 13.38 4.34 6.60
CA ASP A 126 12.93 5.29 7.62
C ASP A 126 11.58 5.91 7.25
N ALA A 127 11.30 6.07 5.95
CA ALA A 127 10.01 6.55 5.49
C ALA A 127 8.90 5.51 5.68
N ILE A 128 9.21 4.21 5.66
CA ILE A 128 8.24 3.15 5.96
C ILE A 128 7.83 3.22 7.42
N GLU A 129 8.80 3.29 8.32
CA GLU A 129 8.53 3.39 9.76
C GLU A 129 7.75 4.66 10.09
N SER A 130 8.20 5.80 9.54
CA SER A 130 7.51 7.08 9.70
C SER A 130 6.08 7.04 9.17
N ALA A 131 5.84 6.36 8.04
CA ALA A 131 4.51 6.23 7.48
C ALA A 131 3.60 5.34 8.34
N ILE A 132 4.09 4.20 8.82
CA ILE A 132 3.32 3.36 9.75
C ILE A 132 2.96 4.17 11.00
N GLN A 133 3.92 4.89 11.57
CA GLN A 133 3.70 5.73 12.75
C GLN A 133 2.66 6.83 12.48
N ALA A 134 2.74 7.51 11.35
CA ALA A 134 1.79 8.56 11.00
C ALA A 134 0.36 8.01 10.78
N VAL A 135 0.20 6.79 10.24
CA VAL A 135 -1.12 6.13 10.17
C VAL A 135 -1.63 5.78 11.57
N VAL A 136 -0.75 5.30 12.45
CA VAL A 136 -1.08 4.99 13.84
C VAL A 136 -1.53 6.23 14.60
N GLU A 137 -0.80 7.34 14.51
CA GLU A 137 -1.15 8.58 15.21
C GLU A 137 -2.50 9.14 14.72
N ALA A 138 -2.73 9.16 13.40
CA ALA A 138 -4.02 9.61 12.87
C ALA A 138 -5.19 8.69 13.29
N PHE A 139 -4.93 7.38 13.48
CA PHE A 139 -5.93 6.48 14.03
C PHE A 139 -6.21 6.75 15.51
N LYS A 140 -5.19 7.07 16.31
CA LYS A 140 -5.37 7.46 17.72
C LYS A 140 -6.24 8.72 17.83
N ASP A 141 -5.99 9.72 17.00
CA ASP A 141 -6.76 10.97 17.04
C ASP A 141 -8.21 10.79 16.57
N ALA A 142 -8.48 9.85 15.67
CA ALA A 142 -9.84 9.55 15.22
C ALA A 142 -10.69 8.76 16.24
N ASN A 143 -10.09 8.23 17.32
CA ASN A 143 -10.80 7.47 18.37
C ASN A 143 -10.71 8.14 19.77
N LYS A 144 -10.25 9.39 19.85
CA LYS A 144 -10.37 10.26 21.05
C LYS A 144 -11.67 11.04 21.00
#